data_AF-A0A191YUX7-F1
#
_entry.id   AF-A0A191YUX7-F1
#
_cell.length_a   1.000
_cell.length_b   1.000
_cell.length_c   1.000
_cell.angle_alpha   90.00
_cell.angle_beta   90.00
_cell.angle_gamma   90.00
#
_symmetry.space_group_name_H-M   'P 1'
#
loop_
_entity.id
_entity.type
_entity.pdbx_description
1 polymer ?
#
loop_
_entity_poly.entity_id
_entity_poly.type
_entity_poly.pdbx_seq_one_letter_code
_entity_poly.pdbx_strand_id
1 'polypeptide(L)'
;MGKKREHNTYRQLKKQYPDYLAAVQALGTAVRHAGPLDDAVVQLIQLGAAAAIRSEGAVHSHARRALEAGATPEQIRHALIALTSTIGFPTVVAAISWAEDVLEQ
;
A
#
# COMPACT_ATOMS: atom_id res chain seq x y z
N MET A 1 8.65 0.93 -22.52
CA MET A 1 9.43 0.15 -21.53
C MET A 1 10.37 1.07 -20.75
N GLY A 2 9.86 1.73 -19.71
CA GLY A 2 10.67 2.61 -18.83
C GLY A 2 11.23 1.79 -17.67
N LYS A 3 12.57 1.75 -17.53
CA LYS A 3 13.27 1.03 -16.45
C LYS A 3 12.75 1.49 -15.06
N LYS A 4 12.11 0.58 -14.33
CA LYS A 4 11.68 0.71 -12.92
C LYS A 4 12.86 1.18 -12.06
N ARG A 5 12.85 2.46 -11.66
CA ARG A 5 13.89 3.15 -10.86
C ARG A 5 13.74 2.94 -9.35
N GLU A 6 12.82 2.08 -8.91
CA GLU A 6 12.41 1.95 -7.50
C GLU A 6 13.47 1.32 -6.58
N HIS A 7 14.39 0.50 -7.12
CA HIS A 7 15.35 -0.21 -6.27
C HIS A 7 16.55 0.63 -5.79
N ASN A 8 16.76 1.84 -6.32
CA ASN A 8 17.97 2.62 -5.99
C ASN A 8 17.80 3.43 -4.70
N THR A 9 16.68 4.16 -4.55
CA THR A 9 16.51 5.13 -3.46
C THR A 9 16.29 4.48 -2.10
N TYR A 10 15.42 3.46 -1.99
CA TYR A 10 15.19 2.77 -0.71
C TYR A 10 16.45 2.04 -0.22
N ARG A 11 17.20 1.40 -1.13
CA ARG A 11 18.47 0.74 -0.80
C ARG A 11 19.53 1.73 -0.34
N GLN A 12 19.60 2.92 -0.94
CA GLN A 12 20.51 3.98 -0.51
C GLN A 12 20.12 4.53 0.87
N LEU A 13 18.82 4.81 1.09
CA LEU A 13 18.30 5.21 2.40
C LEU A 13 18.67 4.20 3.49
N LYS A 14 18.58 2.89 3.21
CA LYS A 14 18.92 1.85 4.18
C LYS A 14 20.39 1.84 4.56
N LYS A 15 21.27 2.16 3.60
CA LYS A 15 22.71 2.24 3.83
C LYS A 15 23.10 3.52 4.57
N GLN A 16 22.50 4.65 4.21
CA GLN A 16 22.87 5.96 4.75
C GLN A 16 22.21 6.26 6.10
N TYR A 17 20.99 5.78 6.33
CA TYR A 17 20.19 6.06 7.51
C TYR A 17 19.56 4.77 8.08
N PRO A 18 20.38 3.82 8.54
CA PRO A 18 19.89 2.51 9.01
C PRO A 18 18.94 2.65 10.21
N ASP A 19 19.25 3.54 11.17
CA ASP A 19 18.44 3.72 12.38
C ASP A 19 17.06 4.32 12.07
N TYR A 20 16.99 5.23 11.10
CA TYR A 20 15.72 5.79 10.64
C TYR A 20 14.83 4.70 10.05
N LEU A 21 15.37 3.84 9.19
CA LEU A 21 14.58 2.74 8.63
C LEU A 21 14.22 1.69 9.66
N ALA A 22 15.10 1.41 10.63
CA ALA A 22 14.79 0.54 11.75
C ALA A 22 13.61 1.09 12.57
N ALA A 23 13.58 2.39 12.85
CA ALA A 23 12.48 3.04 13.54
C ALA A 23 11.15 2.98 12.75
N VAL A 24 11.19 3.23 11.43
CA VAL A 24 10.01 3.11 10.56
C VAL A 24 9.48 1.66 10.53
N GLN A 25 10.37 0.68 10.49
CA GLN A 25 9.98 -0.74 10.54
C GLN A 25 9.39 -1.12 11.90
N ALA A 26 9.99 -0.65 13.00
CA ALA A 26 9.48 -0.86 14.34
C ALA A 26 8.08 -0.26 14.53
N LEU A 27 7.84 0.94 14.00
CA LEU A 27 6.50 1.55 13.98
C LEU A 27 5.50 0.66 13.23
N GLY A 28 5.86 0.16 12.05
CA GLY A 28 5.00 -0.75 11.28
C GLY A 28 4.66 -2.03 12.05
N THR A 29 5.62 -2.59 12.79
CA THR A 29 5.42 -3.76 13.66
C THR A 29 4.54 -3.44 14.87
N ALA A 30 4.74 -2.28 15.51
CA ALA A 30 3.91 -1.87 16.63
C ALA A 30 2.44 -1.72 16.22
N VAL A 31 2.17 -1.07 15.08
CA VAL A 31 0.81 -0.89 14.55
C VAL A 31 0.09 -2.23 14.33
N ARG A 32 0.78 -3.25 13.78
CA ARG A 32 0.19 -4.59 13.56
C ARG A 32 -0.23 -5.29 14.86
N HIS A 33 0.47 -5.04 15.97
CA HIS A 33 0.18 -5.67 17.26
C HIS A 33 -0.68 -4.80 18.19
N ALA A 34 -1.01 -3.57 17.81
CA ALA A 34 -1.65 -2.61 18.69
C ALA A 34 -3.17 -2.77 18.80
N GLY A 35 -3.80 -3.60 17.98
CA GLY A 35 -5.25 -3.66 17.90
C GLY A 35 -5.80 -5.01 17.42
N PRO A 36 -7.13 -5.14 17.37
CA PRO A 36 -7.80 -6.40 17.10
C PRO A 36 -7.98 -6.69 15.60
N LEU A 37 -7.45 -5.85 14.72
CA LEU A 37 -7.64 -6.00 13.28
C LEU A 37 -6.56 -6.92 12.69
N ASP A 38 -6.99 -7.84 11.83
CA ASP A 38 -6.09 -8.69 11.08
C ASP A 38 -5.22 -7.88 10.12
N ASP A 39 -4.01 -8.38 9.83
CA ASP A 39 -3.02 -7.71 8.98
C ASP A 39 -3.57 -7.33 7.61
N ALA A 40 -4.39 -8.20 6.99
CA ALA A 40 -5.04 -7.93 5.71
C ALA A 40 -5.94 -6.69 5.79
N VAL A 41 -6.75 -6.58 6.85
CA VAL A 41 -7.64 -5.43 7.06
C VAL A 41 -6.83 -4.16 7.27
N VAL A 42 -5.75 -4.22 8.06
CA VAL A 42 -4.85 -3.08 8.26
C VAL A 42 -4.26 -2.61 6.93
N GLN A 43 -3.82 -3.53 6.05
CA GLN A 43 -3.30 -3.15 4.73
C GLN A 43 -4.37 -2.55 3.83
N LEU A 44 -5.61 -3.04 3.86
CA LEU A 44 -6.72 -2.45 3.07
C LEU A 44 -7.07 -1.03 3.56
N ILE A 45 -7.02 -0.77 4.87
CA ILE A 45 -7.21 0.59 5.42
C ILE A 45 -6.09 1.53 4.93
N GLN A 46 -4.84 1.08 5.01
CA GLN A 46 -3.69 1.87 4.56
C GLN A 46 -3.68 2.08 3.04
N LEU A 47 -4.13 1.09 2.26
CA LEU A 47 -4.37 1.21 0.83
C LEU A 47 -5.40 2.32 0.53
N GLY A 48 -6.50 2.36 1.28
CA GLY A 48 -7.50 3.42 1.13
C GLY A 48 -6.96 4.81 1.44
N ALA A 49 -6.14 4.94 2.48
CA ALA A 49 -5.45 6.19 2.78
C ALA A 49 -4.45 6.58 1.67
N ALA A 50 -3.70 5.63 1.13
CA ALA A 50 -2.78 5.85 0.01
C ALA A 50 -3.52 6.33 -1.25
N ALA A 51 -4.68 5.74 -1.55
CA ALA A 51 -5.56 6.16 -2.63
C ALA A 51 -6.06 7.60 -2.42
N ALA A 52 -6.52 7.93 -1.20
CA ALA A 52 -7.02 9.25 -0.86
C ALA A 52 -5.98 10.37 -1.05
N ILE A 53 -4.70 10.08 -0.73
CA ILE A 53 -3.59 11.04 -0.94
C ILE A 53 -2.94 10.93 -2.33
N ARG A 54 -3.51 10.12 -3.23
CA ARG A 54 -3.01 9.87 -4.59
C ARG A 54 -1.55 9.43 -4.67
N SER A 55 -1.12 8.58 -3.74
CA SER A 55 0.25 8.07 -3.70
C SER A 55 0.34 6.70 -4.39
N GLU A 56 0.66 6.70 -5.68
CA GLU A 56 0.77 5.49 -6.51
C GLU A 56 1.71 4.43 -5.91
N GLY A 57 2.95 4.81 -5.55
CA GLY A 57 3.90 3.87 -4.95
C GLY A 57 3.43 3.29 -3.60
N ALA A 58 2.65 4.05 -2.82
CA ALA A 58 2.05 3.54 -1.60
C ALA A 58 0.86 2.61 -1.89
N VAL A 59 0.06 2.88 -2.92
CA VAL A 59 -0.99 1.98 -3.41
C VAL A 59 -0.38 0.65 -3.85
N HIS A 60 0.70 0.66 -4.64
CA HIS A 60 1.42 -0.56 -5.03
C HIS A 60 1.94 -1.34 -3.82
N SER A 61 2.54 -0.64 -2.85
CA SER A 61 3.08 -1.25 -1.63
C SER A 61 2.01 -1.90 -0.77
N HIS A 62 0.91 -1.19 -0.49
CA HIS A 62 -0.17 -1.72 0.35
C HIS A 62 -1.01 -2.79 -0.36
N ALA A 63 -1.21 -2.72 -1.68
CA ALA A 63 -1.85 -3.78 -2.44
C ALA A 63 -1.04 -5.09 -2.36
N ARG A 64 0.29 -5.03 -2.58
CA ARG A 64 1.19 -6.20 -2.47
C ARG A 64 1.15 -6.80 -1.07
N ARG A 65 1.28 -5.95 -0.05
CA ARG A 65 1.27 -6.40 1.35
C ARG A 65 -0.08 -6.94 1.79
N ALA A 66 -1.19 -6.43 1.24
CA ALA A 66 -2.51 -6.98 1.47
C ALA A 66 -2.61 -8.42 0.92
N LEU A 67 -2.12 -8.67 -0.30
CA LEU A 67 -2.03 -10.02 -0.87
C LEU A 67 -1.15 -10.95 -0.02
N GLU A 68 0.03 -10.48 0.39
CA GLU A 68 0.94 -11.23 1.29
C GLU A 68 0.28 -11.57 2.64
N ALA A 69 -0.62 -10.72 3.11
CA ALA A 69 -1.41 -10.92 4.33
C ALA A 69 -2.69 -11.76 4.11
N GLY A 70 -2.93 -12.27 2.89
CA GLY A 70 -4.04 -13.17 2.57
C GLY A 70 -5.31 -12.49 2.05
N ALA A 71 -5.29 -11.18 1.76
CA ALA A 71 -6.40 -10.55 1.06
C ALA A 71 -6.52 -11.07 -0.37
N THR A 72 -7.73 -11.21 -0.89
CA THR A 72 -7.95 -11.54 -2.31
C THR A 72 -7.90 -10.29 -3.19
N PRO A 73 -7.59 -10.44 -4.50
CA PRO A 73 -7.72 -9.35 -5.47
C PRO A 73 -9.10 -8.66 -5.44
N GLU A 74 -10.18 -9.43 -5.25
CA GLU A 74 -11.55 -8.92 -5.15
C GLU A 74 -11.74 -8.06 -3.91
N GLN A 75 -11.16 -8.44 -2.76
CA GLN A 75 -11.20 -7.62 -1.54
C GLN A 75 -10.46 -6.29 -1.73
N ILE A 76 -9.33 -6.30 -2.44
CA ILE A 76 -8.56 -5.09 -2.77
C ILE A 76 -9.38 -4.15 -3.67
N ARG A 77 -9.94 -4.67 -4.77
CA ARG A 77 -10.81 -3.89 -5.67
C ARG A 77 -12.02 -3.31 -4.93
N HIS A 78 -12.68 -4.14 -4.12
CA HIS A 78 -13.86 -3.71 -3.38
C HIS A 78 -13.52 -2.63 -2.35
N ALA A 79 -12.40 -2.74 -1.63
CA ALA A 79 -11.95 -1.72 -0.69
C ALA A 79 -11.74 -0.36 -1.38
N LEU A 80 -11.19 -0.34 -2.59
CA LEU A 80 -11.02 0.88 -3.38
C LEU A 80 -12.36 1.44 -3.88
N ILE A 81 -13.25 0.58 -4.41
CA ILE A 81 -14.58 0.98 -4.87
C ILE A 81 -15.40 1.60 -3.73
N ALA A 82 -15.30 1.06 -2.51
CA ALA A 82 -16.00 1.55 -1.33
C ALA A 82 -15.68 3.02 -0.99
N LEU A 83 -14.56 3.56 -1.48
CA LEU A 83 -14.15 4.94 -1.24
C LEU A 83 -14.79 5.96 -2.19
N THR A 84 -15.55 5.52 -3.19
CA THR A 84 -16.07 6.39 -4.28
C THR A 84 -16.83 7.60 -3.77
N SER A 85 -17.68 7.43 -2.75
CA SER A 85 -18.45 8.53 -2.14
C SER A 85 -17.59 9.50 -1.32
N THR A 86 -16.39 9.09 -0.94
CA THR A 86 -15.49 9.86 -0.06
C THR A 86 -14.43 10.62 -0.85
N ILE A 87 -13.81 9.97 -1.85
CA ILE A 87 -12.67 10.54 -2.61
C ILE A 87 -12.96 10.77 -4.09
N GLY A 88 -14.17 10.44 -4.55
CA GLY A 88 -14.63 10.65 -5.92
C GLY A 88 -14.18 9.58 -6.91
N PHE A 89 -15.00 9.35 -7.94
CA PHE A 89 -14.76 8.35 -8.98
C PHE A 89 -13.39 8.46 -9.67
N PRO A 90 -12.90 9.65 -10.09
CA PRO A 90 -11.61 9.75 -10.77
C PRO A 90 -10.42 9.29 -9.91
N THR A 91 -10.48 9.51 -8.59
CA THR A 91 -9.43 9.07 -7.67
C THR A 91 -9.48 7.56 -7.49
N VAL A 92 -10.67 6.99 -7.35
CA VAL A 92 -10.87 5.54 -7.23
C VAL A 92 -10.38 4.81 -8.48
N VAL A 93 -10.74 5.27 -9.68
CA VAL A 93 -10.31 4.65 -10.94
C VAL A 93 -8.79 4.66 -11.08
N ALA A 94 -8.13 5.77 -10.73
CA ALA A 94 -6.67 5.83 -10.72
C ALA A 94 -6.06 4.83 -9.74
N ALA A 95 -6.59 4.76 -8.51
CA ALA A 95 -6.10 3.82 -7.50
C ALA A 95 -6.31 2.35 -7.91
N ILE A 96 -7.43 2.03 -8.55
CA ILE A 96 -7.66 0.69 -9.12
C ILE A 96 -6.62 0.39 -10.19
N SER A 97 -6.38 1.31 -11.14
CA SER A 97 -5.36 1.11 -12.18
C SER A 97 -3.99 0.82 -11.59
N TRP A 98 -3.57 1.53 -10.54
CA TRP A 98 -2.30 1.26 -9.87
C TRP A 98 -2.33 -0.09 -9.13
N ALA A 99 -3.43 -0.43 -8.47
CA ALA A 99 -3.56 -1.74 -7.82
C ALA A 99 -3.47 -2.89 -8.83
N GLU A 100 -4.10 -2.78 -10.00
CA GLU A 100 -4.04 -3.81 -11.06
C GLU A 100 -2.60 -4.07 -11.53
N ASP A 101 -1.73 -3.04 -11.58
CA ASP A 101 -0.30 -3.25 -11.89
C ASP A 101 0.35 -4.29 -10.97
N VAL A 102 -0.17 -4.48 -9.75
CA VAL A 102 0.29 -5.47 -8.77
C VAL A 102 -0.54 -6.76 -8.81
N LEU A 103 -1.86 -6.67 -9.02
CA LEU A 103 -2.75 -7.84 -9.05
C LEU A 103 -2.54 -8.73 -10.29
N GLU A 104 -2.05 -8.15 -11.39
CA GLU A 104 -1.76 -8.85 -12.65
C GLU A 104 -0.33 -9.42 -12.73
N GLN A 105 0.48 -9.29 -11.66
CA GLN A 105 1.83 -9.88 -11.54
C GLN A 105 1.78 -11.30 -10.98
#